data_AF-A0A366XKC1-F1
#
_entry.id   AF-A0A366XKC1-F1
#
_cell.length_a   1.000
_cell.length_b   1.000
_cell.length_c   1.000
_cell.angle_alpha   90.00
_cell.angle_beta   90.00
_cell.angle_gamma   90.00
#
_symmetry.space_group_name_H-M   'P 1'
#
loop_
_entity.id
_entity.type
_entity.pdbx_description
1 polymer ?
#
loop_
_entity_poly.entity_id
_entity_poly.type
_entity_poly.pdbx_seq_one_letter_code
_entity_poly.pdbx_strand_id
1 'polypeptide(L)'
;MKLSPLVIAMSAIALPLSGCGGDSSNTSSDSSTYTIKAIDGYLRDAFVWLDINGNFKHDQGEPSAISLKNGVANLDVSSVADYLDHAVIVKAIPHVTIDEDTQSESNPNGVPIQYAFMMSAPAGEAMVTPLSTLVHLKLDAGNIEEDEAVQQVSNQLGIDPGDVLGDYKQENKEDILAKANAIVELELLPTTEDELATTSKDTSILDQGLTAHKDLIQNLTPDQRITKDESGDFVAIENVDKDGDGVIDGRDSFPDDGKEWLDYDQDGTGNNADLDDDDDGVEDSNDAFPFDKSESVDTDGDGIGNVADTDDDGDGYLDAQDGFPLDKTRAGDHDKDGYDSLNDAYPNDATKAGDHDEDGVDSIDDRFPNDKSESVDTDNDGYGDNLADKFPNNGDEWADTDGDGYGDNKADLVPGDKDHAGDHDNDGIDTLIDNCPHTSNENQADSDKDGIGDACDTSGSMNAVWNTTNWNDSNWQ
;
A
#
# COMPACT_ATOMS: atom_id res chain seq x y z
N MET A 1 10.69 -70.97 -1.93
CA MET A 1 11.59 -71.50 -0.87
C MET A 1 12.85 -70.66 -0.92
N LYS A 2 13.30 -69.89 0.08
CA LYS A 2 12.94 -69.71 1.48
C LYS A 2 13.05 -68.20 1.79
N LEU A 3 12.07 -67.66 2.50
CA LEU A 3 12.14 -66.37 3.17
C LEU A 3 13.04 -66.49 4.42
N SER A 4 13.73 -65.42 4.79
CA SER A 4 14.27 -65.22 6.14
C SER A 4 14.02 -63.77 6.56
N PRO A 5 13.52 -63.55 7.79
CA PRO A 5 12.92 -62.28 8.20
C PRO A 5 13.97 -61.30 8.72
N LEU A 6 13.79 -60.01 8.43
CA LEU A 6 14.51 -58.93 9.08
C LEU A 6 13.68 -58.41 10.27
N VAL A 7 14.34 -58.34 11.43
CA VAL A 7 13.79 -58.04 12.75
C VAL A 7 13.70 -56.53 12.94
N ILE A 8 12.50 -56.06 13.30
CA ILE A 8 12.22 -54.70 13.76
C ILE A 8 12.76 -54.54 15.19
N ALA A 9 13.65 -53.56 15.40
CA ALA A 9 14.15 -53.20 16.72
C ALA A 9 13.39 -51.96 17.24
N MET A 10 12.40 -52.19 18.11
CA MET A 10 11.84 -51.18 19.00
C MET A 10 12.86 -50.83 20.08
N SER A 11 13.31 -49.59 20.13
CA SER A 11 14.04 -49.06 21.28
C SER A 11 13.08 -48.36 22.23
N ALA A 12 12.76 -49.03 23.33
CA ALA A 12 12.15 -48.44 24.51
C ALA A 12 13.23 -47.72 25.32
N ILE A 13 13.09 -46.40 25.53
CA ILE A 13 13.94 -45.63 26.44
C ILE A 13 13.20 -45.43 27.75
N ALA A 14 13.91 -45.76 28.83
CA ALA A 14 13.47 -45.78 30.20
C ALA A 14 13.33 -44.37 30.81
N LEU A 15 12.24 -44.17 31.54
CA LEU A 15 12.04 -43.08 32.50
C LEU A 15 13.00 -43.20 33.70
N PRO A 16 13.44 -42.06 34.26
CA PRO A 16 13.60 -41.94 35.70
C PRO A 16 12.52 -41.04 36.31
N LEU A 17 11.93 -41.54 37.39
CA LEU A 17 11.02 -40.83 38.28
C LEU A 17 11.78 -39.83 39.19
N SER A 18 11.11 -38.71 39.44
CA SER A 18 11.15 -37.89 40.67
C SER A 18 12.20 -36.77 40.79
N GLY A 19 11.74 -35.55 40.50
CA GLY A 19 12.26 -34.30 41.08
C GLY A 19 11.11 -33.31 41.25
N CYS A 20 10.70 -33.04 42.49
CA CYS A 20 9.66 -32.10 42.87
C CYS A 20 10.24 -30.69 42.94
N GLY A 21 9.59 -29.69 42.34
CA GLY A 21 9.90 -28.28 42.60
C GLY A 21 9.26 -27.28 41.64
N GLY A 22 8.26 -26.54 42.14
CA GLY A 22 7.98 -25.17 41.72
C GLY A 22 6.81 -24.98 40.76
N ASP A 23 5.67 -24.58 41.32
CA ASP A 23 4.59 -23.89 40.61
C ASP A 23 5.13 -22.66 39.88
N SER A 24 5.03 -22.68 38.56
CA SER A 24 4.88 -21.48 37.74
C SER A 24 4.02 -21.89 36.55
N SER A 25 2.73 -21.58 36.64
CA SER A 25 1.78 -21.64 35.55
C SER A 25 2.21 -20.66 34.47
N ASN A 26 3.21 -21.04 33.68
CA ASN A 26 3.40 -20.49 32.35
C ASN A 26 2.46 -21.30 31.46
N THR A 27 1.29 -20.75 31.19
CA THR A 27 0.49 -21.15 30.04
C THR A 27 1.32 -20.79 28.80
N SER A 28 2.27 -21.67 28.47
CA SER A 28 2.81 -21.80 27.12
C SER A 28 1.63 -22.26 26.28
N SER A 29 0.96 -21.33 25.61
CA SER A 29 0.22 -21.68 24.40
C SER A 29 1.24 -22.31 23.47
N ASP A 30 1.24 -23.63 23.35
CA ASP A 30 1.98 -24.32 22.31
C ASP A 30 1.39 -23.81 20.98
N SER A 31 2.02 -22.80 20.37
CA SER A 31 1.66 -22.40 19.02
C SER A 31 2.24 -23.48 18.10
N SER A 32 1.38 -24.33 17.55
CA SER A 32 1.78 -25.19 16.45
C SER A 32 1.95 -24.33 15.21
N THR A 33 3.18 -24.24 14.72
CA THR A 33 3.53 -23.56 13.48
C THR A 33 3.78 -24.61 12.41
N TYR A 34 3.20 -24.41 11.21
CA TYR A 34 3.50 -25.22 10.03
C TYR A 34 4.39 -24.40 9.08
N THR A 35 5.61 -24.89 8.84
CA THR A 35 6.60 -24.20 8.00
C THR A 35 6.56 -24.75 6.58
N ILE A 36 6.30 -23.86 5.63
CA ILE A 36 6.19 -24.11 4.18
C ILE A 36 7.37 -23.47 3.46
N LYS A 37 7.79 -24.03 2.33
CA LYS A 37 8.67 -23.34 1.37
C LYS A 37 8.01 -23.19 0.00
N ALA A 38 7.94 -21.97 -0.51
CA ALA A 38 7.57 -21.66 -1.89
C ALA A 38 8.82 -21.64 -2.79
N ILE A 39 8.87 -22.51 -3.82
CA ILE A 39 10.10 -22.74 -4.59
C ILE A 39 9.85 -22.73 -6.11
N ASP A 40 10.25 -21.64 -6.75
CA ASP A 40 10.60 -21.50 -8.19
C ASP A 40 12.14 -21.29 -8.36
N GLY A 41 12.85 -21.34 -7.24
CA GLY A 41 13.96 -20.40 -7.05
C GLY A 41 13.97 -19.79 -5.66
N TYR A 42 12.99 -20.15 -4.82
CA TYR A 42 12.63 -19.47 -3.57
C TYR A 42 11.93 -18.15 -3.84
N LEU A 43 10.61 -18.12 -3.60
CA LEU A 43 9.79 -16.94 -3.79
C LEU A 43 9.60 -16.24 -2.45
N ARG A 44 10.17 -15.04 -2.30
CA ARG A 44 9.93 -14.17 -1.15
C ARG A 44 8.73 -13.26 -1.45
N ASP A 45 7.98 -12.87 -0.43
CA ASP A 45 6.82 -11.99 -0.55
C ASP A 45 5.68 -12.60 -1.38
N ALA A 46 5.60 -13.94 -1.40
CA ALA A 46 4.49 -14.70 -1.97
C ALA A 46 3.43 -14.98 -0.90
N PHE A 47 2.16 -14.95 -1.27
CA PHE A 47 1.07 -15.26 -0.36
C PHE A 47 0.85 -16.76 -0.25
N VAL A 48 0.84 -17.29 0.97
CA VAL A 48 0.76 -18.73 1.25
C VAL A 48 -0.39 -18.99 2.21
N TRP A 49 -1.20 -20.01 1.93
CA TRP A 49 -2.25 -20.43 2.85
C TRP A 49 -2.48 -21.94 2.85
N LEU A 50 -3.13 -22.40 3.90
CA LEU A 50 -3.62 -23.77 4.04
C LEU A 50 -5.06 -23.85 3.51
N ASP A 51 -5.30 -24.61 2.44
CA ASP A 51 -6.63 -24.82 1.87
C ASP A 51 -7.38 -25.90 2.66
N ILE A 52 -8.21 -25.46 3.60
CA ILE A 52 -8.89 -26.35 4.55
C ILE A 52 -10.08 -27.04 3.89
N ASN A 53 -10.75 -26.35 2.96
CA ASN A 53 -12.01 -26.83 2.40
C ASN A 53 -11.87 -27.45 0.99
N GLY A 54 -10.67 -27.37 0.40
CA GLY A 54 -10.34 -27.99 -0.88
C GLY A 54 -10.89 -27.22 -2.09
N ASN A 55 -11.14 -25.91 -1.96
CA ASN A 55 -11.66 -25.08 -3.04
C ASN A 55 -10.58 -24.27 -3.77
N PHE A 56 -9.32 -24.34 -3.34
CA PHE A 56 -8.17 -23.60 -3.88
C PHE A 56 -8.29 -22.07 -3.79
N LYS A 57 -9.18 -21.56 -2.95
CA LYS A 57 -9.35 -20.12 -2.66
C LYS A 57 -8.87 -19.84 -1.25
N HIS A 58 -8.50 -18.60 -0.97
CA HIS A 58 -8.26 -18.19 0.42
C HIS A 58 -9.58 -17.75 1.06
N ASP A 59 -10.00 -18.47 2.09
CA ASP A 59 -11.24 -18.17 2.81
C ASP A 59 -10.97 -17.58 4.21
N GLN A 60 -11.94 -16.82 4.72
CA GLN A 60 -11.87 -16.28 6.08
C GLN A 60 -11.68 -17.40 7.11
N GLY A 61 -10.58 -17.32 7.85
CA GLY A 61 -10.23 -18.29 8.90
C GLY A 61 -9.23 -19.37 8.47
N GLU A 62 -8.82 -19.39 7.20
CA GLU A 62 -7.71 -20.23 6.76
C GLU A 62 -6.37 -19.60 7.16
N PRO A 63 -5.48 -20.36 7.83
CA PRO A 63 -4.14 -19.88 8.17
C PRO A 63 -3.37 -19.47 6.92
N SER A 64 -2.85 -18.25 6.94
CA SER A 64 -2.04 -17.69 5.86
C SER A 64 -0.80 -16.96 6.39
N ALA A 65 0.18 -16.76 5.52
CA ALA A 65 1.36 -15.97 5.77
C ALA A 65 1.97 -15.50 4.44
N ILE A 66 2.76 -14.42 4.51
CA ILE A 66 3.65 -14.02 3.43
C ILE A 66 4.97 -14.78 3.57
N SER A 67 5.50 -15.33 2.47
CA SER A 67 6.78 -16.01 2.47
C SER A 67 7.93 -15.02 2.72
N LEU A 68 8.86 -15.43 3.56
CA LEU A 68 10.06 -14.67 3.89
C LEU A 68 11.25 -15.19 3.08
N LYS A 69 12.46 -14.73 3.43
CA LYS A 69 13.71 -15.15 2.79
C LYS A 69 13.85 -16.68 2.67
N ASN A 70 14.34 -17.15 1.53
CA ASN A 70 14.36 -18.56 1.08
C ASN A 70 12.96 -19.15 0.89
N GLY A 71 11.97 -18.31 0.61
CA GLY A 71 10.57 -18.67 0.38
C GLY A 71 9.85 -19.30 1.57
N VAL A 72 10.31 -19.02 2.79
CA VAL A 72 9.78 -19.66 4.00
C VAL A 72 8.54 -18.94 4.52
N ALA A 73 7.40 -19.63 4.57
CA ALA A 73 6.17 -19.14 5.19
C ALA A 73 5.87 -19.96 6.47
N ASN A 74 5.45 -19.28 7.54
CA ASN A 74 5.12 -19.91 8.83
C ASN A 74 3.64 -19.67 9.13
N LEU A 75 2.83 -20.71 8.96
CA LEU A 75 1.39 -20.66 9.23
C LEU A 75 1.11 -20.96 10.71
N ASP A 76 0.30 -20.12 11.36
CA ASP A 76 -0.25 -20.43 12.67
C ASP A 76 -1.41 -21.42 12.52
N VAL A 77 -1.14 -22.69 12.84
CA VAL A 77 -2.11 -23.78 12.74
C VAL A 77 -2.62 -24.21 14.12
N SER A 78 -2.46 -23.37 15.15
CA SER A 78 -2.91 -23.68 16.52
C SER A 78 -4.41 -23.93 16.65
N SER A 79 -5.21 -23.39 15.73
CA SER A 79 -6.66 -23.55 15.65
C SER A 79 -7.12 -24.66 14.71
N VAL A 80 -6.21 -25.26 13.94
CA VAL A 80 -6.53 -26.25 12.88
C VAL A 80 -6.12 -27.64 13.33
N ALA A 81 -7.10 -28.49 13.62
CA ALA A 81 -6.86 -29.91 13.84
C ALA A 81 -6.45 -30.57 12.53
N ASP A 82 -5.58 -31.57 12.60
CA ASP A 82 -5.16 -32.39 11.45
C ASP A 82 -4.69 -31.54 10.24
N TYR A 83 -3.98 -30.44 10.50
CA TYR A 83 -3.51 -29.48 9.48
C TYR A 83 -2.67 -30.11 8.35
N LEU A 84 -2.12 -31.31 8.56
CA LEU A 84 -1.38 -32.07 7.54
C LEU A 84 -2.30 -32.79 6.55
N ASP A 85 -3.61 -32.85 6.79
CA ASP A 85 -4.59 -33.44 5.87
C ASP A 85 -5.08 -32.43 4.81
N HIS A 86 -4.50 -31.22 4.80
CA HIS A 86 -4.90 -30.11 3.95
C HIS A 86 -3.78 -29.70 3.00
N ALA A 87 -4.16 -29.29 1.79
CA ALA A 87 -3.24 -28.81 0.78
C ALA A 87 -2.71 -27.41 1.14
N VAL A 88 -1.56 -27.07 0.56
CA VAL A 88 -0.95 -25.74 0.72
C VAL A 88 -0.90 -25.07 -0.63
N ILE A 89 -1.31 -23.81 -0.68
CA ILE A 89 -1.32 -23.00 -1.90
C ILE A 89 -0.34 -21.84 -1.74
N VAL A 90 0.34 -21.51 -2.83
CA VAL A 90 1.20 -20.34 -2.96
C VAL A 90 0.71 -19.52 -4.15
N LYS A 91 0.46 -18.24 -3.93
CA LYS A 91 0.17 -17.24 -4.96
C LYS A 91 1.38 -16.31 -5.08
N ALA A 92 2.01 -16.36 -6.24
CA ALA A 92 3.06 -15.44 -6.62
C ALA A 92 2.38 -14.18 -7.19
N ILE A 93 2.63 -13.03 -6.57
CA ILE A 93 1.98 -11.76 -6.86
C ILE A 93 2.91 -10.93 -7.77
N PRO A 94 2.46 -10.50 -8.96
CA PRO A 94 3.22 -9.63 -9.85
C PRO A 94 3.76 -8.41 -9.11
N HIS A 95 4.99 -8.00 -9.41
CA HIS A 95 5.66 -6.80 -8.90
C HIS A 95 5.88 -6.77 -7.36
N VAL A 96 5.34 -7.74 -6.62
CA VAL A 96 5.49 -7.86 -5.16
C VAL A 96 6.35 -9.07 -4.79
N THR A 97 6.02 -10.24 -5.35
CA THR A 97 6.78 -11.46 -5.08
C THR A 97 8.12 -11.40 -5.78
N ILE A 98 9.19 -11.66 -5.03
CA ILE A 98 10.55 -11.58 -5.51
C ILE A 98 11.10 -13.00 -5.72
N ASP A 99 11.63 -13.25 -6.91
CA ASP A 99 12.42 -14.47 -7.14
C ASP A 99 13.83 -14.27 -6.58
N GLU A 100 14.20 -15.10 -5.61
CA GLU A 100 15.54 -15.06 -5.03
C GLU A 100 16.59 -15.76 -5.92
N ASP A 101 16.19 -16.40 -7.03
CA ASP A 101 17.14 -16.91 -8.02
C ASP A 101 17.88 -15.80 -8.78
N THR A 102 17.30 -14.62 -8.91
CA THR A 102 17.89 -13.44 -9.57
C THR A 102 18.71 -12.57 -8.62
N GLN A 103 18.89 -12.97 -7.35
CA GLN A 103 19.73 -12.22 -6.43
C GLN A 103 21.20 -12.30 -6.82
N SER A 104 21.84 -11.15 -6.94
CA SER A 104 23.24 -11.00 -7.34
C SER A 104 23.97 -9.94 -6.49
N GLU A 105 25.24 -9.68 -6.79
CA GLU A 105 25.97 -8.58 -6.14
C GLU A 105 25.46 -7.20 -6.61
N SER A 106 25.02 -7.10 -7.86
CA SER A 106 24.50 -5.87 -8.47
C SER A 106 23.01 -5.66 -8.15
N ASN A 107 22.27 -6.76 -7.95
CA ASN A 107 20.88 -6.79 -7.51
C ASN A 107 20.71 -7.64 -6.23
N PRO A 108 21.03 -7.10 -5.05
CA PRO A 108 20.96 -7.85 -3.79
C PRO A 108 19.53 -8.16 -3.34
N ASN A 109 18.53 -7.48 -3.89
CA ASN A 109 17.13 -7.67 -3.52
C ASN A 109 16.49 -8.77 -4.35
N GLY A 110 16.94 -8.99 -5.58
CA GLY A 110 16.28 -9.88 -6.54
C GLY A 110 15.23 -9.12 -7.34
N VAL A 111 14.67 -9.75 -8.36
CA VAL A 111 13.75 -9.14 -9.31
C VAL A 111 12.32 -9.55 -8.93
N PRO A 112 11.40 -8.58 -8.81
CA PRO A 112 9.99 -8.88 -8.70
C PRO A 112 9.50 -9.64 -9.94
N ILE A 113 8.73 -10.71 -9.73
CA ILE A 113 8.15 -11.45 -10.84
C ILE A 113 7.19 -10.54 -11.63
N GLN A 114 7.15 -10.70 -12.94
CA GLN A 114 6.35 -9.85 -13.83
C GLN A 114 4.92 -10.37 -14.05
N TYR A 115 4.71 -11.67 -13.79
CA TYR A 115 3.43 -12.33 -14.05
C TYR A 115 3.01 -13.18 -12.86
N ALA A 116 1.69 -13.22 -12.64
CA ALA A 116 1.12 -14.01 -11.58
C ALA A 116 1.20 -15.49 -11.93
N PHE A 117 1.45 -16.32 -10.93
CA PHE A 117 1.25 -17.76 -11.05
C PHE A 117 0.95 -18.36 -9.67
N MET A 118 0.31 -19.51 -9.68
CA MET A 118 -0.08 -20.24 -8.50
C MET A 118 0.54 -21.61 -8.49
N MET A 119 1.01 -21.99 -7.30
CA MET A 119 1.52 -23.32 -7.02
C MET A 119 0.73 -23.95 -5.88
N SER A 120 0.74 -25.28 -5.84
CA SER A 120 0.16 -26.02 -4.74
C SER A 120 0.96 -27.27 -4.41
N ALA A 121 0.79 -27.77 -3.20
CA ALA A 121 1.32 -29.05 -2.78
C ALA A 121 0.19 -29.88 -2.16
N PRO A 122 0.19 -31.22 -2.37
CA PRO A 122 -0.82 -32.08 -1.79
C PRO A 122 -0.71 -32.12 -0.25
N ALA A 123 -1.74 -32.65 0.39
CA ALA A 123 -1.79 -32.78 1.84
C ALA A 123 -0.53 -33.45 2.42
N GLY A 124 0.07 -32.83 3.44
CA GLY A 124 1.25 -33.33 4.13
C GLY A 124 2.58 -32.89 3.52
N GLU A 125 2.56 -32.32 2.31
CA GLU A 125 3.74 -31.75 1.67
C GLU A 125 3.95 -30.29 2.06
N ALA A 126 5.18 -29.95 2.43
CA ALA A 126 5.55 -28.60 2.86
C ALA A 126 6.33 -27.82 1.78
N MET A 127 6.79 -28.52 0.73
CA MET A 127 7.50 -27.92 -0.40
C MET A 127 6.49 -27.65 -1.51
N VAL A 128 6.22 -26.37 -1.77
CA VAL A 128 5.30 -25.94 -2.83
C VAL A 128 6.15 -25.50 -4.03
N THR A 129 6.10 -26.29 -5.09
CA THR A 129 6.93 -26.16 -6.30
C THR A 129 6.07 -26.30 -7.56
N PRO A 130 6.56 -25.93 -8.76
CA PRO A 130 5.86 -26.25 -10.00
C PRO A 130 5.60 -27.75 -10.14
N LEU A 131 6.52 -28.60 -9.68
CA LEU A 131 6.39 -30.06 -9.74
C LEU A 131 5.38 -30.62 -8.75
N SER A 132 5.37 -30.14 -7.49
CA SER A 132 4.34 -30.54 -6.51
C SER A 132 2.95 -30.12 -6.98
N THR A 133 2.86 -29.00 -7.70
CA THR A 133 1.60 -28.51 -8.27
C THR A 133 1.06 -29.49 -9.31
N LEU A 134 1.91 -29.98 -10.22
CA LEU A 134 1.50 -31.01 -11.18
C LEU A 134 1.03 -32.30 -10.51
N VAL A 135 1.69 -32.70 -9.41
CA VAL A 135 1.28 -33.87 -8.62
C VAL A 135 -0.08 -33.64 -7.97
N HIS A 136 -0.25 -32.50 -7.29
CA HIS A 136 -1.48 -32.15 -6.58
C HIS A 136 -2.69 -32.10 -7.53
N LEU A 137 -2.56 -31.43 -8.68
CA LEU A 137 -3.65 -31.34 -9.66
C LEU A 137 -4.04 -32.71 -10.24
N LYS A 138 -3.07 -33.62 -10.42
CA LYS A 138 -3.37 -34.99 -10.86
C LYS A 138 -4.05 -35.84 -9.79
N LEU A 139 -3.69 -35.63 -8.51
CA LEU A 139 -4.36 -36.27 -7.39
C LEU A 139 -5.83 -35.87 -7.32
N ASP A 140 -6.11 -34.56 -7.37
CA ASP A 140 -7.47 -34.01 -7.28
C ASP A 140 -8.34 -34.45 -8.48
N ALA A 141 -7.81 -34.38 -9.71
CA ALA A 141 -8.56 -34.74 -10.91
C ALA A 141 -8.74 -36.27 -11.10
N GLY A 142 -7.73 -37.06 -10.73
CA GLY A 142 -7.60 -38.45 -11.17
C GLY A 142 -8.20 -39.50 -10.24
N ASN A 143 -8.48 -39.14 -8.98
CA ASN A 143 -8.73 -40.11 -7.91
C ASN A 143 -7.69 -41.26 -7.95
N ILE A 144 -6.42 -40.87 -8.05
CA ILE A 144 -5.25 -41.74 -8.06
C ILE A 144 -4.47 -41.57 -6.76
N GLU A 145 -3.58 -42.50 -6.46
CA GLU A 145 -2.68 -42.40 -5.30
C GLU A 145 -1.47 -41.50 -5.63
N GLU A 146 -0.83 -40.93 -4.61
CA GLU A 146 0.30 -40.01 -4.77
C GLU A 146 1.47 -40.62 -5.55
N ASP A 147 1.85 -41.86 -5.25
CA ASP A 147 2.89 -42.60 -6.00
C ASP A 147 2.57 -42.68 -7.51
N GLU A 148 1.29 -42.81 -7.87
CA GLU A 148 0.87 -42.84 -9.27
C GLU A 148 0.95 -41.45 -9.91
N ALA A 149 0.52 -40.40 -9.21
CA ALA A 149 0.63 -39.02 -9.68
C ALA A 149 2.09 -38.60 -9.88
N VAL A 150 2.96 -38.87 -8.89
CA VAL A 150 4.42 -38.67 -8.97
C VAL A 150 5.00 -39.41 -10.16
N GLN A 151 4.61 -40.67 -10.37
CA GLN A 151 5.11 -41.45 -11.50
C GLN A 151 4.65 -40.90 -12.85
N GLN A 152 3.44 -40.34 -12.95
CA GLN A 152 2.96 -39.68 -14.16
C GLN A 152 3.79 -38.42 -14.47
N VAL A 153 4.00 -37.54 -13.49
CA VAL A 153 4.82 -36.31 -13.65
C VAL A 153 6.26 -36.68 -14.03
N SER A 154 6.86 -37.64 -13.31
CA SER A 154 8.19 -38.18 -13.60
C SER A 154 8.33 -38.64 -15.06
N ASN A 155 7.38 -39.44 -15.56
CA ASN A 155 7.41 -39.94 -16.94
C ASN A 155 7.20 -38.84 -17.98
N GLN A 156 6.36 -37.85 -17.65
CA GLN A 156 6.03 -36.73 -18.54
C GLN A 156 7.24 -35.81 -18.72
N LEU A 157 8.00 -35.57 -17.64
CA LEU A 157 9.11 -34.60 -17.62
C LEU A 157 10.50 -35.23 -17.65
N GLY A 158 10.60 -36.56 -17.58
CA GLY A 158 11.90 -37.23 -17.53
C GLY A 158 12.70 -36.86 -16.28
N ILE A 159 12.04 -36.91 -15.12
CA ILE A 159 12.61 -36.60 -13.80
C ILE A 159 12.60 -37.88 -12.96
N ASP A 160 13.58 -38.09 -12.09
CA ASP A 160 13.56 -39.22 -11.15
C ASP A 160 12.35 -39.09 -10.21
N PRO A 161 11.51 -40.13 -10.04
CA PRO A 161 10.34 -40.05 -9.17
C PRO A 161 10.64 -39.57 -7.75
N GLY A 162 11.82 -39.88 -7.19
CA GLY A 162 12.20 -39.48 -5.84
C GLY A 162 12.52 -38.00 -5.69
N ASP A 163 12.75 -37.29 -6.80
CA ASP A 163 13.10 -35.87 -6.81
C ASP A 163 11.88 -34.96 -7.12
N VAL A 164 10.72 -35.52 -7.51
CA VAL A 164 9.54 -34.74 -7.96
C VAL A 164 8.95 -33.86 -6.85
N LEU A 165 8.91 -34.36 -5.61
CA LEU A 165 8.41 -33.64 -4.43
C LEU A 165 9.56 -33.09 -3.54
N GLY A 166 10.80 -33.13 -4.04
CA GLY A 166 11.98 -32.71 -3.28
C GLY A 166 12.27 -31.20 -3.32
N ASP A 167 13.13 -30.74 -2.43
CA ASP A 167 13.73 -29.39 -2.48
C ASP A 167 14.97 -29.44 -3.40
N TYR A 168 14.73 -29.42 -4.71
CA TYR A 168 15.77 -29.53 -5.73
C TYR A 168 16.82 -28.39 -5.66
N LYS A 169 16.49 -27.24 -5.06
CA LYS A 169 17.46 -26.15 -4.84
C LYS A 169 18.39 -26.48 -3.68
N GLN A 170 17.87 -26.93 -2.54
CA GLN A 170 18.69 -27.37 -1.40
C GLN A 170 19.55 -28.59 -1.74
N GLU A 171 19.05 -29.47 -2.60
CA GLU A 171 19.76 -30.68 -3.05
C GLU A 171 20.75 -30.44 -4.20
N ASN A 172 20.81 -29.23 -4.75
CA ASN A 172 21.62 -28.86 -5.92
C ASN A 172 21.32 -29.73 -7.16
N LYS A 173 20.03 -29.98 -7.44
CA LYS A 173 19.54 -30.67 -8.64
C LYS A 173 19.22 -29.63 -9.72
N GLU A 174 20.26 -29.02 -10.28
CA GLU A 174 20.12 -27.90 -11.24
C GLU A 174 19.35 -28.29 -12.52
N ASP A 175 19.41 -29.56 -12.93
CA ASP A 175 18.66 -30.06 -14.09
C ASP A 175 17.15 -30.14 -13.81
N ILE A 176 16.77 -30.38 -12.55
CA ILE A 176 15.38 -30.41 -12.11
C ILE A 176 14.87 -29.00 -11.87
N LEU A 177 15.71 -28.13 -11.30
CA LEU A 177 15.43 -26.69 -11.18
C LEU A 177 15.12 -26.08 -12.56
N ALA A 178 15.99 -26.30 -13.56
CA ALA A 178 15.76 -25.79 -14.91
C ALA A 178 14.41 -26.26 -15.49
N LYS A 179 14.03 -27.52 -15.26
CA LYS A 179 12.72 -28.06 -15.71
C LYS A 179 11.54 -27.48 -14.94
N ALA A 180 11.69 -27.22 -13.65
CA ALA A 180 10.66 -26.59 -12.83
C ALA A 180 10.42 -25.14 -13.29
N ASN A 181 11.49 -24.36 -13.46
CA ASN A 181 11.43 -22.98 -13.94
C ASN A 181 10.83 -22.92 -15.35
N ALA A 182 11.16 -23.90 -16.22
CA ALA A 182 10.55 -23.99 -17.54
C ALA A 182 9.01 -24.12 -17.50
N ILE A 183 8.42 -24.74 -16.47
CA ILE A 183 6.96 -24.84 -16.35
C ILE A 183 6.33 -23.46 -16.10
N VAL A 184 6.98 -22.64 -15.29
CA VAL A 184 6.57 -21.26 -15.02
C VAL A 184 6.76 -20.40 -16.27
N GLU A 185 7.93 -20.49 -16.91
CA GLU A 185 8.29 -19.70 -18.10
C GLU A 185 7.50 -20.03 -19.35
N LEU A 186 6.98 -21.26 -19.43
CA LEU A 186 6.05 -21.69 -20.48
C LEU A 186 4.61 -21.26 -20.20
N GLU A 187 4.35 -20.52 -19.11
CA GLU A 187 3.04 -20.02 -18.71
C GLU A 187 2.02 -21.17 -18.55
N LEU A 188 2.46 -22.30 -18.00
CA LEU A 188 1.63 -23.50 -17.84
C LEU A 188 0.90 -23.55 -16.50
N LEU A 189 1.35 -22.79 -15.50
CA LEU A 189 0.71 -22.77 -14.18
C LEU A 189 -0.52 -21.85 -14.18
N PRO A 190 -1.56 -22.20 -13.41
CA PRO A 190 -2.69 -21.31 -13.18
C PRO A 190 -2.26 -19.97 -12.61
N THR A 191 -2.95 -18.90 -12.99
CA THR A 191 -2.64 -17.52 -12.59
C THR A 191 -3.60 -16.96 -11.54
N THR A 192 -4.77 -17.59 -11.38
CA THR A 192 -5.84 -17.17 -10.46
C THR A 192 -6.42 -18.35 -9.71
N GLU A 193 -7.02 -18.09 -8.55
CA GLU A 193 -7.63 -19.12 -7.70
C GLU A 193 -8.72 -19.90 -8.45
N ASP A 194 -9.52 -19.20 -9.27
CA ASP A 194 -10.54 -19.82 -10.11
C ASP A 194 -9.94 -20.73 -11.20
N GLU A 195 -8.82 -20.32 -11.80
CA GLU A 195 -8.11 -21.15 -12.77
C GLU A 195 -7.51 -22.39 -12.10
N LEU A 196 -6.90 -22.23 -10.93
CA LEU A 196 -6.34 -23.34 -10.15
C LEU A 196 -7.43 -24.34 -9.76
N ALA A 197 -8.55 -23.85 -9.19
CA ALA A 197 -9.70 -24.66 -8.82
C ALA A 197 -10.40 -25.34 -10.01
N THR A 198 -10.27 -24.78 -11.22
CA THR A 198 -10.83 -25.37 -12.44
C THR A 198 -9.88 -26.44 -13.00
N THR A 199 -8.59 -26.15 -13.06
CA THR A 199 -7.55 -27.08 -13.51
C THR A 199 -7.44 -28.29 -12.58
N SER A 200 -7.71 -28.14 -11.28
CA SER A 200 -7.75 -29.27 -10.32
C SER A 200 -8.82 -30.30 -10.66
N LYS A 201 -9.92 -29.86 -11.28
CA LYS A 201 -11.03 -30.74 -11.71
C LYS A 201 -10.81 -31.36 -13.09
N ASP A 202 -10.03 -30.71 -13.95
CA ASP A 202 -9.71 -31.18 -15.30
C ASP A 202 -8.33 -30.69 -15.75
N THR A 203 -7.33 -31.58 -15.68
CA THR A 203 -5.95 -31.27 -16.08
C THR A 203 -5.73 -31.28 -17.59
N SER A 204 -6.77 -31.46 -18.42
CA SER A 204 -6.60 -31.67 -19.87
C SER A 204 -5.85 -30.54 -20.58
N ILE A 205 -6.06 -29.28 -20.19
CA ILE A 205 -5.38 -28.12 -20.79
C ILE A 205 -3.90 -28.12 -20.40
N LEU A 206 -3.63 -28.27 -19.09
CA LEU A 206 -2.28 -28.38 -18.55
C LEU A 206 -1.50 -29.53 -19.19
N ASP A 207 -2.11 -30.71 -19.30
CA ASP A 207 -1.48 -31.89 -19.91
C ASP A 207 -1.22 -31.71 -21.41
N GLN A 208 -2.08 -30.98 -22.12
CA GLN A 208 -1.84 -30.60 -23.51
C GLN A 208 -0.65 -29.65 -23.64
N GLY A 209 -0.56 -28.63 -22.80
CA GLY A 209 0.57 -27.69 -22.77
C GLY A 209 1.90 -28.41 -22.47
N LEU A 210 1.94 -29.20 -21.40
CA LEU A 210 3.10 -30.03 -21.05
C LEU A 210 3.49 -30.99 -22.17
N THR A 211 2.52 -31.55 -22.89
CA THR A 211 2.78 -32.45 -24.03
C THR A 211 3.34 -31.67 -25.24
N ALA A 212 2.81 -30.48 -25.52
CA ALA A 212 3.25 -29.64 -26.62
C ALA A 212 4.70 -29.18 -26.43
N HIS A 213 5.11 -28.89 -25.19
CA HIS A 213 6.45 -28.42 -24.84
C HIS A 213 7.37 -29.51 -24.27
N LYS A 214 6.95 -30.78 -24.32
CA LYS A 214 7.69 -31.89 -23.71
C LYS A 214 9.15 -31.97 -24.14
N ASP A 215 9.41 -31.90 -25.44
CA ASP A 215 10.76 -32.02 -25.97
C ASP A 215 11.65 -30.83 -25.55
N LEU A 216 11.06 -29.65 -25.39
CA LEU A 216 11.76 -28.45 -24.91
C LEU A 216 12.15 -28.62 -23.44
N ILE A 217 11.21 -29.02 -22.58
CA ILE A 217 11.44 -29.22 -21.15
C ILE A 217 12.44 -30.36 -20.91
N GLN A 218 12.28 -31.51 -21.59
CA GLN A 218 13.11 -32.69 -21.33
C GLN A 218 14.57 -32.54 -21.77
N ASN A 219 14.83 -31.71 -22.79
CA ASN A 219 16.17 -31.50 -23.32
C ASN A 219 16.87 -30.26 -22.75
N LEU A 220 16.20 -29.50 -21.88
CA LEU A 220 16.75 -28.31 -21.27
C LEU A 220 17.96 -28.67 -20.39
N THR A 221 19.04 -27.91 -20.52
CA THR A 221 20.22 -28.03 -19.67
C THR A 221 20.17 -27.03 -18.51
N PRO A 222 20.93 -27.24 -17.41
CA PRO A 222 21.04 -26.27 -16.32
C PRO A 222 21.41 -24.84 -16.77
N ASP A 223 22.22 -24.72 -17.82
CA ASP A 223 22.67 -23.43 -18.37
C ASP A 223 21.68 -22.84 -19.39
N GLN A 224 20.41 -23.25 -19.37
CA GLN A 224 19.39 -22.76 -20.31
C GLN A 224 18.10 -22.36 -19.59
N ARG A 225 17.42 -21.36 -20.15
CA ARG A 225 16.11 -20.85 -19.72
C ARG A 225 15.19 -20.70 -20.94
N ILE A 226 13.87 -20.54 -20.74
CA ILE A 226 12.88 -20.46 -21.82
C ILE A 226 12.38 -19.03 -22.03
N THR A 227 12.48 -18.47 -23.24
CA THR A 227 11.89 -17.17 -23.56
C THR A 227 11.00 -17.24 -24.79
N LYS A 228 10.26 -16.17 -25.09
CA LYS A 228 9.53 -16.01 -26.34
C LYS A 228 10.42 -15.30 -27.36
N ASP A 229 10.46 -15.81 -28.58
CA ASP A 229 11.13 -15.12 -29.69
C ASP A 229 10.26 -13.98 -30.28
N GLU A 230 10.77 -13.29 -31.31
CA GLU A 230 10.03 -12.20 -32.00
C GLU A 230 8.69 -12.64 -32.60
N SER A 231 8.49 -13.94 -32.82
CA SER A 231 7.23 -14.51 -33.33
C SER A 231 6.28 -14.93 -32.21
N GLY A 232 6.71 -14.84 -30.95
CA GLY A 232 5.98 -15.30 -29.77
C GLY A 232 6.14 -16.80 -29.51
N ASP A 233 7.04 -17.50 -30.22
CA ASP A 233 7.28 -18.93 -30.03
C ASP A 233 8.27 -19.15 -28.88
N PHE A 234 7.99 -20.12 -28.01
CA PHE A 234 8.89 -20.48 -26.91
C PHE A 234 10.17 -21.16 -27.40
N VAL A 235 11.32 -20.65 -26.98
CA VAL A 235 12.65 -21.12 -27.35
C VAL A 235 13.56 -21.22 -26.13
N ALA A 236 14.50 -22.18 -26.15
CA ALA A 236 15.56 -22.25 -25.15
C ALA A 236 16.68 -21.28 -25.52
N ILE A 237 17.10 -20.48 -24.55
CA ILE A 237 18.23 -19.55 -24.63
C ILE A 237 19.28 -19.90 -23.58
N GLU A 238 20.52 -19.49 -23.83
CA GLU A 238 21.61 -19.66 -22.87
C GLU A 238 21.37 -18.77 -21.65
N ASN A 239 21.66 -19.32 -20.47
CA ASN A 239 21.62 -18.65 -19.18
C ASN A 239 22.90 -17.81 -19.00
N VAL A 240 23.06 -16.81 -19.87
CA VAL A 240 24.16 -15.84 -19.83
C VAL A 240 23.63 -14.56 -19.23
N ASP A 241 24.35 -14.07 -18.23
CA ASP A 241 24.13 -12.79 -17.54
C ASP A 241 25.46 -12.04 -17.60
N LYS A 242 25.51 -11.00 -18.42
CA LYS A 242 26.74 -10.34 -18.84
C LYS A 242 27.24 -9.30 -17.84
N ASP A 243 26.34 -8.59 -17.18
CA ASP A 243 26.66 -7.56 -16.19
C ASP A 243 26.51 -8.04 -14.73
N GLY A 244 26.01 -9.26 -14.55
CA GLY A 244 25.99 -9.97 -13.29
C GLY A 244 24.89 -9.49 -12.36
N ASP A 245 23.76 -9.06 -12.89
CA ASP A 245 22.62 -8.59 -12.10
C ASP A 245 21.61 -9.68 -11.74
N GLY A 246 21.78 -10.90 -12.27
CA GLY A 246 20.91 -12.04 -12.01
C GLY A 246 19.75 -12.18 -12.99
N VAL A 247 19.61 -11.27 -13.95
CA VAL A 247 18.73 -11.39 -15.11
C VAL A 247 19.56 -11.82 -16.31
N ILE A 248 19.01 -12.72 -17.12
CA ILE A 248 19.74 -13.22 -18.29
C ILE A 248 19.62 -12.24 -19.44
N ASP A 249 20.67 -12.09 -20.25
CA ASP A 249 20.76 -11.16 -21.40
C ASP A 249 19.54 -11.26 -22.35
N GLY A 250 18.93 -12.44 -22.46
CA GLY A 250 17.77 -12.68 -23.32
C GLY A 250 16.41 -12.25 -22.72
N ARG A 251 16.41 -11.75 -21.48
CA ARG A 251 15.25 -11.22 -20.75
C ARG A 251 15.52 -9.87 -20.09
N ASP A 252 16.75 -9.40 -20.21
CA ASP A 252 17.21 -8.15 -19.64
C ASP A 252 17.06 -7.04 -20.69
N SER A 253 16.34 -5.98 -20.33
CA SER A 253 16.19 -4.79 -21.17
C SER A 253 17.49 -3.99 -21.30
N PHE A 254 18.42 -4.13 -20.34
CA PHE A 254 19.72 -3.47 -20.30
C PHE A 254 20.89 -4.44 -20.03
N PRO A 255 21.23 -5.37 -20.94
CA PRO A 255 22.27 -6.42 -20.75
C PRO A 255 23.73 -5.96 -20.57
N ASP A 256 23.95 -4.66 -20.40
CA ASP A 256 25.25 -4.02 -20.23
C ASP A 256 25.29 -3.13 -18.98
N ASP A 257 24.18 -2.99 -18.25
CA ASP A 257 24.05 -2.15 -17.05
C ASP A 257 23.35 -2.91 -15.92
N GLY A 258 24.13 -3.63 -15.11
CA GLY A 258 23.57 -4.46 -14.04
C GLY A 258 22.91 -3.73 -12.88
N LYS A 259 22.55 -2.45 -13.07
CA LYS A 259 21.66 -1.69 -12.20
C LYS A 259 20.27 -1.52 -12.78
N GLU A 260 20.04 -1.92 -14.01
CA GLU A 260 18.77 -1.81 -14.72
C GLU A 260 18.51 -3.13 -15.43
N TRP A 261 17.29 -3.66 -15.35
CA TRP A 261 16.94 -4.93 -15.99
C TRP A 261 15.55 -4.94 -16.63
N LEU A 262 14.68 -4.05 -16.17
CA LEU A 262 13.30 -3.89 -16.62
C LEU A 262 13.10 -2.46 -17.13
N ASP A 263 12.27 -2.33 -18.16
CA ASP A 263 11.81 -1.08 -18.78
C ASP A 263 10.31 -1.27 -19.06
N TYR A 264 9.49 -0.99 -18.06
CA TYR A 264 8.09 -1.44 -18.03
C TYR A 264 7.21 -0.67 -19.04
N ASP A 265 7.36 0.64 -19.10
CA ASP A 265 6.66 1.52 -20.05
C ASP A 265 7.35 1.62 -21.43
N GLN A 266 8.58 1.12 -21.56
CA GLN A 266 9.39 1.11 -22.77
C GLN A 266 9.82 2.51 -23.23
N ASP A 267 10.03 3.44 -22.30
CA ASP A 267 10.56 4.78 -22.61
C ASP A 267 12.09 4.79 -22.85
N GLY A 268 12.77 3.71 -22.45
CA GLY A 268 14.21 3.51 -22.56
C GLY A 268 15.02 3.86 -21.32
N THR A 269 14.36 4.21 -20.23
CA THR A 269 14.87 4.36 -18.86
C THR A 269 14.54 3.08 -18.10
N GLY A 270 15.50 2.56 -17.34
CA GLY A 270 15.24 1.36 -16.53
C GLY A 270 14.49 1.72 -15.26
N ASN A 271 13.63 0.81 -14.80
CA ASN A 271 12.76 1.03 -13.66
C ASN A 271 13.47 1.42 -12.34
N ASN A 272 14.75 1.07 -12.15
CA ASN A 272 15.46 1.51 -10.94
C ASN A 272 15.89 2.99 -11.00
N ALA A 273 15.92 3.58 -12.21
CA ALA A 273 16.23 4.98 -12.46
C ALA A 273 15.00 5.80 -12.86
N ASP A 274 13.94 5.16 -13.34
CA ASP A 274 12.66 5.81 -13.60
C ASP A 274 11.98 6.26 -12.29
N LEU A 275 11.09 7.23 -12.40
CA LEU A 275 10.29 7.73 -11.30
C LEU A 275 8.78 7.51 -11.53
N ASP A 276 8.38 7.02 -12.70
CA ASP A 276 6.99 6.81 -13.14
C ASP A 276 6.97 5.57 -14.06
N ASP A 277 7.11 4.39 -13.45
CA ASP A 277 7.40 3.11 -14.12
C ASP A 277 6.34 2.69 -15.16
N ASP A 278 5.11 3.20 -15.10
CA ASP A 278 4.03 2.93 -16.06
C ASP A 278 3.55 4.16 -16.85
N ASP A 279 4.20 5.31 -16.62
CA ASP A 279 4.07 6.55 -17.38
C ASP A 279 2.64 7.14 -17.31
N ASP A 280 1.92 6.92 -16.20
CA ASP A 280 0.54 7.38 -15.97
C ASP A 280 0.47 8.86 -15.52
N GLY A 281 1.61 9.41 -15.08
CA GLY A 281 1.78 10.77 -14.60
C GLY A 281 1.83 10.92 -13.08
N VAL A 282 1.81 9.84 -12.31
CA VAL A 282 2.00 9.78 -10.86
C VAL A 282 3.36 9.13 -10.57
N GLU A 283 4.20 9.80 -9.78
CA GLU A 283 5.51 9.22 -9.44
C GLU A 283 5.36 7.96 -8.56
N ASP A 284 6.16 6.91 -8.78
CA ASP A 284 6.10 5.61 -8.08
C ASP A 284 6.00 5.73 -6.56
N SER A 285 6.67 6.76 -5.99
CA SER A 285 6.68 6.99 -4.55
C SER A 285 5.34 7.47 -3.97
N ASN A 286 4.43 7.93 -4.82
CA ASN A 286 3.08 8.36 -4.51
C ASN A 286 2.02 7.49 -5.20
N ASP A 287 2.46 6.45 -5.93
CA ASP A 287 1.60 5.55 -6.67
C ASP A 287 1.39 4.25 -5.87
N ALA A 288 0.12 3.90 -5.62
CA ALA A 288 -0.22 2.63 -4.97
C ALA A 288 -0.02 1.42 -5.90
N PHE A 289 -0.03 1.64 -7.22
CA PHE A 289 0.14 0.65 -8.29
C PHE A 289 1.13 1.13 -9.35
N PRO A 290 2.45 1.21 -9.06
CA PRO A 290 3.48 1.75 -9.98
C PRO A 290 3.68 1.02 -11.32
N PHE A 291 2.88 -0.02 -11.58
CA PHE A 291 2.94 -0.83 -12.80
C PHE A 291 1.53 -0.99 -13.43
N ASP A 292 0.53 -0.25 -12.99
CA ASP A 292 -0.80 -0.24 -13.57
C ASP A 292 -1.23 1.17 -13.93
N LYS A 293 -0.96 1.56 -15.18
CA LYS A 293 -1.31 2.88 -15.74
C LYS A 293 -2.79 3.29 -15.61
N SER A 294 -3.67 2.38 -15.22
CA SER A 294 -5.09 2.66 -15.00
C SER A 294 -5.46 2.98 -13.56
N GLU A 295 -4.53 2.80 -12.62
CA GLU A 295 -4.74 2.90 -11.18
C GLU A 295 -3.56 3.54 -10.47
N SER A 296 -3.82 4.49 -9.58
CA SER A 296 -2.75 5.08 -8.75
C SER A 296 -3.13 5.35 -7.30
N VAL A 297 -4.39 5.08 -6.94
CA VAL A 297 -4.94 5.36 -5.61
C VAL A 297 -5.59 4.09 -5.05
N ASP A 298 -5.26 3.76 -3.81
CA ASP A 298 -5.85 2.70 -2.98
C ASP A 298 -6.23 3.35 -1.64
N THR A 299 -7.50 3.71 -1.49
CA THR A 299 -7.95 4.58 -0.38
C THR A 299 -8.10 3.82 0.94
N ASP A 300 -8.49 2.56 0.92
CA ASP A 300 -8.64 1.73 2.11
C ASP A 300 -7.41 0.83 2.40
N GLY A 301 -6.52 0.67 1.41
CA GLY A 301 -5.28 -0.10 1.51
C GLY A 301 -5.49 -1.60 1.36
N ASP A 302 -6.56 -2.05 0.69
CA ASP A 302 -6.87 -3.46 0.50
C ASP A 302 -6.13 -4.11 -0.70
N GLY A 303 -5.47 -3.29 -1.52
CA GLY A 303 -4.70 -3.70 -2.69
C GLY A 303 -5.52 -3.76 -3.98
N ILE A 304 -6.75 -3.27 -3.99
CA ILE A 304 -7.56 -3.00 -5.18
C ILE A 304 -7.59 -1.48 -5.39
N GLY A 305 -7.26 -1.02 -6.60
CA GLY A 305 -7.26 0.41 -6.88
C GLY A 305 -8.67 0.98 -6.99
N ASN A 306 -8.83 2.26 -6.67
CA ASN A 306 -10.12 2.96 -6.64
C ASN A 306 -10.90 2.92 -7.98
N VAL A 307 -10.25 2.69 -9.14
CA VAL A 307 -10.99 2.55 -10.43
C VAL A 307 -11.64 1.16 -10.54
N ALA A 308 -11.05 0.13 -9.94
CA ALA A 308 -11.50 -1.25 -9.93
C ALA A 308 -12.32 -1.63 -8.70
N ASP A 309 -12.07 -0.98 -7.56
CA ASP A 309 -12.81 -1.17 -6.33
C ASP A 309 -14.23 -0.59 -6.45
N THR A 310 -15.14 -1.11 -5.63
CA THR A 310 -16.53 -0.69 -5.56
C THR A 310 -16.91 -0.14 -4.19
N ASP A 311 -15.97 -0.12 -3.24
CA ASP A 311 -16.09 0.35 -1.85
C ASP A 311 -14.76 0.98 -1.43
N ASP A 312 -14.38 2.09 -2.09
CA ASP A 312 -13.05 2.70 -2.09
C ASP A 312 -12.47 2.97 -0.68
N ASP A 313 -13.31 3.22 0.34
CA ASP A 313 -12.86 3.50 1.71
C ASP A 313 -13.08 2.34 2.70
N GLY A 314 -13.61 1.22 2.21
CA GLY A 314 -13.78 -0.03 2.94
C GLY A 314 -14.72 0.06 4.13
N ASP A 315 -15.66 1.01 4.13
CA ASP A 315 -16.60 1.19 5.24
C ASP A 315 -17.86 0.30 5.16
N GLY A 316 -18.02 -0.39 4.02
CA GLY A 316 -19.09 -1.34 3.74
C GLY A 316 -20.24 -0.76 2.90
N TYR A 317 -20.14 0.48 2.43
CA TYR A 317 -21.08 1.13 1.53
C TYR A 317 -20.47 1.35 0.15
N LEU A 318 -21.03 0.66 -0.85
CA LEU A 318 -20.54 0.80 -2.23
C LEU A 318 -20.52 2.26 -2.69
N ASP A 319 -19.51 2.70 -3.45
CA ASP A 319 -19.32 4.11 -3.86
C ASP A 319 -20.54 4.71 -4.56
N ALA A 320 -21.27 3.87 -5.31
CA ALA A 320 -22.49 4.29 -6.00
C ALA A 320 -23.65 4.66 -5.05
N GLN A 321 -23.56 4.26 -3.80
CA GLN A 321 -24.50 4.48 -2.71
C GLN A 321 -23.90 5.36 -1.60
N ASP A 322 -22.59 5.65 -1.66
CA ASP A 322 -21.89 6.51 -0.73
C ASP A 322 -21.86 7.98 -1.20
N GLY A 323 -22.15 8.90 -0.27
CA GLY A 323 -21.96 10.34 -0.49
C GLY A 323 -20.51 10.78 -0.27
N PHE A 324 -19.73 9.96 0.43
CA PHE A 324 -18.37 10.21 0.88
C PHE A 324 -17.45 9.01 0.61
N PRO A 325 -17.38 8.50 -0.63
CA PRO A 325 -16.73 7.22 -0.96
C PRO A 325 -15.22 7.12 -0.65
N LEU A 326 -14.58 8.20 -0.18
CA LEU A 326 -13.14 8.22 0.14
C LEU A 326 -12.90 8.51 1.64
N ASP A 327 -13.93 8.43 2.47
CA ASP A 327 -13.92 8.84 3.86
C ASP A 327 -14.68 7.83 4.71
N LYS A 328 -13.94 6.79 5.11
CA LYS A 328 -14.41 5.69 5.96
C LYS A 328 -15.08 6.06 7.29
N THR A 329 -15.07 7.35 7.65
CA THR A 329 -15.73 7.85 8.86
C THR A 329 -17.17 8.30 8.60
N ARG A 330 -17.61 8.37 7.33
CA ARG A 330 -18.89 8.90 6.89
C ARG A 330 -19.53 7.96 5.87
N ALA A 331 -20.37 7.05 6.36
CA ALA A 331 -20.95 6.00 5.53
C ALA A 331 -22.30 6.38 4.91
N GLY A 332 -22.40 6.32 3.59
CA GLY A 332 -23.62 6.59 2.84
C GLY A 332 -24.01 8.07 2.82
N ASP A 333 -24.95 8.43 1.95
CA ASP A 333 -25.71 9.70 2.01
C ASP A 333 -27.00 9.51 1.18
N HIS A 334 -27.98 8.84 1.79
CA HIS A 334 -29.09 8.28 1.03
C HIS A 334 -30.00 9.36 0.39
N ASP A 335 -30.13 10.51 1.03
CA ASP A 335 -30.99 11.60 0.58
C ASP A 335 -30.24 12.83 0.05
N LYS A 336 -28.91 12.85 0.18
CA LYS A 336 -27.98 13.80 -0.44
C LYS A 336 -28.03 15.18 0.19
N ASP A 337 -28.17 15.23 1.51
CA ASP A 337 -28.18 16.46 2.29
C ASP A 337 -26.81 16.88 2.83
N GLY A 338 -25.80 16.01 2.68
CA GLY A 338 -24.43 16.24 3.11
C GLY A 338 -24.08 15.69 4.49
N TYR A 339 -24.99 14.96 5.14
CA TYR A 339 -24.74 14.19 6.34
C TYR A 339 -24.71 12.69 6.03
N ASP A 340 -23.83 11.95 6.69
CA ASP A 340 -23.74 10.52 6.46
C ASP A 340 -24.93 9.77 7.05
N SER A 341 -25.28 8.64 6.44
CA SER A 341 -26.50 7.90 6.79
C SER A 341 -26.45 7.26 8.19
N LEU A 342 -25.29 7.15 8.81
CA LEU A 342 -25.13 6.65 10.18
C LEU A 342 -25.34 7.75 11.23
N ASN A 343 -24.96 8.98 10.91
CA ASN A 343 -24.98 10.14 11.80
C ASN A 343 -26.17 11.09 11.53
N ASP A 344 -26.93 10.87 10.47
CA ASP A 344 -28.19 11.57 10.19
C ASP A 344 -29.38 10.96 10.96
N ALA A 345 -30.10 11.79 11.70
CA ALA A 345 -31.32 11.40 12.41
C ALA A 345 -32.54 11.17 11.48
N TYR A 346 -32.48 11.69 10.25
CA TYR A 346 -33.49 11.66 9.22
C TYR A 346 -32.94 11.22 7.84
N PRO A 347 -32.32 10.02 7.72
CA PRO A 347 -31.52 9.56 6.55
C PRO A 347 -32.31 9.29 5.26
N ASN A 348 -33.52 9.81 5.12
CA ASN A 348 -34.36 9.72 3.93
C ASN A 348 -35.14 11.03 3.69
N ASP A 349 -34.84 12.10 4.41
CA ASP A 349 -35.46 13.41 4.35
C ASP A 349 -34.38 14.50 4.25
N ALA A 350 -33.97 14.81 3.03
CA ALA A 350 -32.91 15.79 2.72
C ALA A 350 -33.18 17.24 3.16
N THR A 351 -34.23 17.48 3.94
CA THR A 351 -34.54 18.78 4.54
C THR A 351 -34.20 18.86 6.02
N LYS A 352 -33.64 17.79 6.60
CA LYS A 352 -33.30 17.67 8.02
C LYS A 352 -32.18 16.66 8.23
N ALA A 353 -31.23 17.01 9.09
CA ALA A 353 -30.15 16.10 9.50
C ALA A 353 -30.22 15.68 10.98
N GLY A 354 -31.09 16.33 11.77
CA GLY A 354 -31.07 16.23 13.23
C GLY A 354 -30.45 17.47 13.87
N ASP A 355 -30.01 17.36 15.12
CA ASP A 355 -29.46 18.47 15.92
C ASP A 355 -28.21 17.94 16.62
N HIS A 356 -27.07 18.00 15.91
CA HIS A 356 -25.86 17.23 16.22
C HIS A 356 -25.15 17.70 17.50
N ASP A 357 -25.19 19.00 17.78
CA ASP A 357 -24.60 19.61 18.99
C ASP A 357 -25.64 19.96 20.08
N GLU A 358 -26.91 19.68 19.79
CA GLU A 358 -28.07 19.85 20.66
C GLU A 358 -28.34 21.32 21.03
N ASP A 359 -28.05 22.28 20.16
CA ASP A 359 -28.33 23.71 20.36
C ASP A 359 -29.80 24.09 20.10
N GLY A 360 -30.54 23.23 19.41
CA GLY A 360 -31.95 23.38 19.06
C GLY A 360 -32.23 23.85 17.64
N VAL A 361 -31.21 24.01 16.80
CA VAL A 361 -31.27 24.24 15.36
C VAL A 361 -31.00 22.93 14.64
N ASP A 362 -31.71 22.67 13.53
CA ASP A 362 -31.41 21.48 12.74
C ASP A 362 -30.07 21.67 12.03
N SER A 363 -29.21 20.65 12.03
CA SER A 363 -27.85 20.72 11.50
C SER A 363 -27.79 21.10 10.01
N ILE A 364 -28.87 20.95 9.25
CA ILE A 364 -28.94 21.46 7.86
C ILE A 364 -29.10 22.98 7.78
N ASP A 365 -29.72 23.59 8.80
CA ASP A 365 -29.97 25.03 8.92
C ASP A 365 -28.91 25.71 9.80
N ASP A 366 -28.11 24.92 10.52
CA ASP A 366 -27.06 25.38 11.42
C ASP A 366 -25.77 25.72 10.66
N ARG A 367 -25.26 26.94 10.86
CA ARG A 367 -23.99 27.35 10.25
C ARG A 367 -22.77 26.75 10.94
N PHE A 368 -22.90 26.35 12.20
CA PHE A 368 -21.87 25.73 13.02
C PHE A 368 -22.39 24.42 13.64
N PRO A 369 -22.71 23.37 12.84
CA PRO A 369 -23.40 22.15 13.30
C PRO A 369 -22.70 21.31 14.38
N ASN A 370 -21.50 21.70 14.79
CA ASN A 370 -20.67 21.02 15.80
C ASN A 370 -20.31 21.96 16.98
N ASP A 371 -20.82 23.19 17.00
CA ASP A 371 -20.59 24.17 18.08
C ASP A 371 -21.93 24.66 18.63
N LYS A 372 -22.37 23.98 19.70
CA LYS A 372 -23.61 24.27 20.44
C LYS A 372 -23.82 25.74 20.82
N SER A 373 -22.75 26.53 20.82
CA SER A 373 -22.80 27.91 21.26
C SER A 373 -23.13 28.90 20.14
N GLU A 374 -23.06 28.47 18.88
CA GLU A 374 -23.25 29.28 17.67
C GLU A 374 -24.15 28.56 16.67
N SER A 375 -25.03 29.29 15.98
CA SER A 375 -25.82 28.70 14.88
C SER A 375 -26.12 29.61 13.71
N VAL A 376 -25.79 30.90 13.82
CA VAL A 376 -26.04 31.91 12.79
C VAL A 376 -24.74 32.66 12.51
N ASP A 377 -24.48 32.96 11.25
CA ASP A 377 -23.39 33.82 10.77
C ASP A 377 -24.00 34.77 9.72
N THR A 378 -24.39 35.97 10.17
CA THR A 378 -25.20 36.86 9.34
C THR A 378 -24.41 37.47 8.18
N ASP A 379 -23.11 37.71 8.33
CA ASP A 379 -22.27 38.36 7.33
C ASP A 379 -21.24 37.44 6.64
N ASN A 380 -21.19 36.17 7.03
CA ASN A 380 -20.36 35.10 6.47
C ASN A 380 -18.86 35.30 6.66
N ASP A 381 -18.44 35.85 7.80
CA ASP A 381 -17.02 36.01 8.15
C ASP A 381 -16.42 34.79 8.86
N GLY A 382 -17.26 33.82 9.24
CA GLY A 382 -16.87 32.58 9.90
C GLY A 382 -16.90 32.64 11.43
N TYR A 383 -17.34 33.74 12.04
CA TYR A 383 -17.62 33.86 13.48
C TYR A 383 -19.13 33.91 13.71
N GLY A 384 -19.61 33.15 14.69
CA GLY A 384 -21.05 33.07 14.95
C GLY A 384 -21.61 34.29 15.69
N ASP A 385 -22.84 34.68 15.33
CA ASP A 385 -23.57 35.83 15.85
C ASP A 385 -23.89 35.74 17.35
N ASN A 386 -23.93 34.53 17.95
CA ASN A 386 -24.52 34.30 19.26
C ASN A 386 -23.55 34.71 20.39
N LEU A 387 -22.28 34.34 20.31
CA LEU A 387 -21.25 34.63 21.32
C LEU A 387 -19.93 35.14 20.74
N ALA A 388 -19.49 34.60 19.61
CA ALA A 388 -18.18 34.82 19.02
C ALA A 388 -18.07 36.23 18.43
N ASP A 389 -19.00 36.60 17.55
CA ASP A 389 -18.96 37.84 16.81
C ASP A 389 -19.50 39.04 17.62
N LYS A 390 -18.70 40.09 17.73
CA LYS A 390 -19.07 41.38 18.36
C LYS A 390 -19.77 42.33 17.37
N PHE A 391 -19.62 42.13 16.06
CA PHE A 391 -20.22 42.91 14.98
C PHE A 391 -20.94 42.04 13.92
N PRO A 392 -22.08 41.40 14.26
CA PRO A 392 -22.81 40.41 13.42
C PRO A 392 -23.35 40.85 12.05
N ASN A 393 -22.99 42.02 11.54
CA ASN A 393 -23.43 42.50 10.22
C ASN A 393 -22.29 43.14 9.44
N ASN A 394 -21.06 43.01 9.92
CA ASN A 394 -19.87 43.56 9.32
C ASN A 394 -18.76 42.51 9.27
N GLY A 395 -18.73 41.70 8.22
CA GLY A 395 -17.78 40.59 8.11
C GLY A 395 -16.31 40.97 7.91
N ASP A 396 -15.98 42.25 8.09
CA ASP A 396 -14.61 42.73 8.26
C ASP A 396 -14.20 42.81 9.76
N GLU A 397 -15.12 42.65 10.71
CA GLU A 397 -14.92 42.84 12.16
C GLU A 397 -15.65 41.75 12.98
N TRP A 398 -14.94 41.05 13.87
CA TRP A 398 -15.55 40.05 14.75
C TRP A 398 -15.17 40.19 16.23
N ALA A 399 -14.10 40.94 16.52
CA ALA A 399 -13.54 41.11 17.86
C ALA A 399 -13.58 42.58 18.30
N ASP A 400 -13.84 42.81 19.59
CA ASP A 400 -13.84 44.13 20.24
C ASP A 400 -13.20 43.94 21.63
N THR A 401 -11.88 43.94 21.66
CA THR A 401 -11.12 43.49 22.84
C THR A 401 -11.33 44.42 24.04
N ASP A 402 -11.51 45.72 23.80
CA ASP A 402 -11.66 46.73 24.83
C ASP A 402 -13.11 47.20 25.04
N GLY A 403 -14.02 46.84 24.14
CA GLY A 403 -15.45 47.10 24.22
C GLY A 403 -15.82 48.53 23.84
N ASP A 404 -15.00 49.25 23.06
CA ASP A 404 -15.25 50.62 22.65
C ASP A 404 -16.27 50.76 21.50
N GLY A 405 -16.57 49.64 20.83
CA GLY A 405 -17.50 49.56 19.72
C GLY A 405 -16.89 49.76 18.34
N TYR A 406 -15.56 49.79 18.22
CA TYR A 406 -14.80 49.62 16.98
C TYR A 406 -14.20 48.21 16.97
N GLY A 407 -14.21 47.56 15.81
CA GLY A 407 -13.66 46.22 15.69
C GLY A 407 -12.14 46.21 15.59
N ASP A 408 -11.52 45.23 16.26
CA ASP A 408 -10.06 45.07 16.36
C ASP A 408 -9.37 44.83 15.00
N ASN A 409 -10.12 44.46 13.95
CA ASN A 409 -9.54 43.86 12.75
C ASN A 409 -9.27 44.87 11.63
N LYS A 410 -10.21 45.79 11.39
CA LYS A 410 -10.08 46.82 10.34
C LYS A 410 -10.40 48.24 10.81
N ALA A 411 -11.24 48.39 11.82
CA ALA A 411 -11.81 49.66 12.23
C ALA A 411 -11.00 50.32 13.34
N ASP A 412 -10.40 49.53 14.23
CA ASP A 412 -9.60 50.03 15.34
C ASP A 412 -8.09 50.06 15.01
N LEU A 413 -7.51 51.25 15.15
CA LEU A 413 -6.08 51.49 14.98
C LEU A 413 -5.29 51.25 16.29
N VAL A 414 -5.97 51.09 17.42
CA VAL A 414 -5.43 50.79 18.76
C VAL A 414 -6.28 49.75 19.55
N PRO A 415 -6.32 48.46 19.13
CA PRO A 415 -7.15 47.34 19.67
C PRO A 415 -7.07 47.00 21.18
N GLY A 416 -7.25 47.96 22.07
CA GLY A 416 -6.96 47.83 23.50
C GLY A 416 -7.07 49.12 24.32
N ASP A 417 -7.37 50.27 23.70
CA ASP A 417 -7.65 51.53 24.38
C ASP A 417 -9.13 51.92 24.30
N LYS A 418 -9.90 51.32 25.23
CA LYS A 418 -11.35 51.51 25.38
C LYS A 418 -11.83 52.96 25.31
N ASP A 419 -11.02 53.88 25.83
CA ASP A 419 -11.50 55.21 26.16
C ASP A 419 -11.25 56.21 25.02
N HIS A 420 -10.52 55.84 23.95
CA HIS A 420 -9.84 56.82 23.08
C HIS A 420 -9.24 57.95 23.93
N ALA A 421 -8.73 57.60 25.13
CA ALA A 421 -8.33 58.57 26.16
C ALA A 421 -7.10 59.36 25.73
N GLY A 422 -6.55 59.02 24.56
CA GLY A 422 -5.54 59.75 23.86
C GLY A 422 -6.05 61.01 23.18
N ASP A 423 -7.20 61.06 22.48
CA ASP A 423 -7.52 62.16 21.53
C ASP A 423 -7.50 63.55 22.20
N HIS A 424 -6.35 64.22 22.12
CA HIS A 424 -6.03 65.39 22.93
C HIS A 424 -6.62 66.66 22.34
N ASP A 425 -6.93 66.66 21.06
CA ASP A 425 -7.43 67.80 20.32
C ASP A 425 -8.82 67.60 19.68
N ASN A 426 -9.41 66.42 19.86
CA ASN A 426 -10.75 66.02 19.48
C ASN A 426 -10.96 65.99 17.96
N ASP A 427 -9.98 65.47 17.21
CA ASP A 427 -10.05 65.31 15.76
C ASP A 427 -10.40 63.88 15.30
N GLY A 428 -10.60 62.97 16.25
CA GLY A 428 -10.98 61.59 15.97
C GLY A 428 -9.79 60.65 15.73
N ILE A 429 -8.56 61.10 15.95
CA ILE A 429 -7.35 60.26 15.91
C ILE A 429 -6.77 60.14 17.32
N ASP A 430 -6.49 58.91 17.78
CA ASP A 430 -5.92 58.71 19.11
C ASP A 430 -4.50 59.31 19.19
N THR A 431 -4.17 60.00 20.30
CA THR A 431 -2.84 60.61 20.55
C THR A 431 -1.67 59.65 20.29
N LEU A 432 -1.83 58.34 20.47
CA LEU A 432 -0.75 57.36 20.25
C LEU A 432 -0.36 57.22 18.78
N ILE A 433 -1.27 57.53 17.86
CA ILE A 433 -1.10 57.37 16.41
C ILE A 433 -1.26 58.68 15.63
N ASP A 434 -1.72 59.74 16.30
CA ASP A 434 -1.85 61.08 15.76
C ASP A 434 -0.47 61.69 15.45
N ASN A 435 -0.22 62.04 14.19
CA ASN A 435 1.00 62.72 13.76
C ASN A 435 1.02 64.22 14.14
N CYS A 436 -0.08 64.74 14.73
CA CYS A 436 -0.19 66.03 15.37
C CYS A 436 -1.03 66.00 16.67
N PRO A 437 -0.59 65.34 17.76
CA PRO A 437 -1.36 65.02 18.99
C PRO A 437 -2.03 66.18 19.74
N HIS A 438 -1.82 67.43 19.33
CA HIS A 438 -2.32 68.64 19.97
C HIS A 438 -2.84 69.66 18.94
N THR A 439 -2.95 69.29 17.66
CA THR A 439 -3.44 70.13 16.57
C THR A 439 -4.27 69.33 15.58
N SER A 440 -5.60 69.42 15.76
CA SER A 440 -6.61 68.73 14.96
C SER A 440 -6.32 68.71 13.45
N ASN A 441 -6.19 67.50 12.92
CA ASN A 441 -5.92 67.15 11.54
C ASN A 441 -6.46 65.72 11.22
N GLU A 442 -7.79 65.58 11.16
CA GLU A 442 -8.50 64.30 10.94
C GLU A 442 -7.99 63.48 9.72
N ASN A 443 -7.35 64.14 8.74
CA ASN A 443 -6.83 63.49 7.53
C ASN A 443 -5.39 62.99 7.65
N GLN A 444 -4.69 63.28 8.76
CA GLN A 444 -3.32 62.87 9.07
C GLN A 444 -2.33 63.13 7.93
N ALA A 445 -2.55 64.19 7.15
CA ALA A 445 -1.72 64.51 5.99
C ALA A 445 -0.28 64.79 6.42
N ASP A 446 0.68 64.08 5.82
CA ASP A 446 2.11 64.23 6.00
C ASP A 446 2.77 64.18 4.61
N SER A 447 3.00 65.36 4.03
CA SER A 447 3.39 65.51 2.64
C SER A 447 4.84 65.10 2.36
N ASP A 448 5.73 65.21 3.34
CA ASP A 448 7.15 64.84 3.22
C ASP A 448 7.55 63.55 3.96
N LYS A 449 6.59 62.92 4.65
CA LYS A 449 6.67 61.58 5.28
C LYS A 449 7.70 61.51 6.39
N ASP A 450 7.86 62.58 7.15
CA ASP A 450 8.80 62.63 8.28
C ASP A 450 8.19 62.17 9.61
N GLY A 451 6.88 61.88 9.63
CA GLY A 451 6.13 61.43 10.80
C GLY A 451 5.50 62.57 11.61
N ILE A 452 5.62 63.83 11.19
CA ILE A 452 4.94 65.00 11.75
C ILE A 452 3.92 65.50 10.74
N GLY A 453 2.65 65.65 11.15
CA GLY A 453 1.60 66.06 10.21
C GLY A 453 1.76 67.50 9.70
N ASP A 454 1.32 67.74 8.47
CA ASP A 454 1.32 69.05 7.78
C ASP A 454 0.66 70.15 8.63
N ALA A 455 -0.25 69.80 9.54
CA ALA A 455 -0.99 70.71 10.40
C ALA A 455 -0.16 71.27 11.58
N CYS A 456 0.81 70.51 12.08
CA CYS A 456 1.69 70.88 13.19
C CYS A 456 3.16 70.99 12.79
N ASP A 457 3.50 70.67 11.54
CA ASP A 457 4.83 70.88 10.99
C ASP A 457 5.10 72.37 10.73
N THR A 458 5.87 72.98 11.64
CA THR A 458 6.34 74.37 11.51
C THR A 458 7.67 74.49 10.76
N SER A 459 8.23 73.36 10.35
CA SER A 459 9.55 73.18 9.74
C SER A 459 9.44 72.81 8.26
N GLY A 460 8.45 73.34 7.55
CA GLY A 460 8.18 73.01 6.15
C GLY A 460 9.42 72.71 5.32
N SER A 461 9.50 71.46 4.83
CA SER A 461 10.46 71.01 3.82
C SER A 461 11.94 71.16 4.21
N MET A 462 12.37 70.52 5.30
CA MET A 462 13.76 70.08 5.39
C MET A 462 13.84 68.58 5.15
N ASN A 463 14.00 68.23 3.86
CA ASN A 463 14.59 66.97 3.40
C ASN A 463 15.93 66.71 4.14
N ALA A 464 15.85 66.13 5.34
CA ALA A 464 16.99 65.55 6.02
C ALA A 464 17.25 64.19 5.39
N VAL A 465 17.83 64.21 4.19
CA VAL A 465 18.42 63.02 3.58
C VAL A 465 19.57 62.58 4.50
N TRP A 466 19.30 61.63 5.41
CA TRP A 466 20.35 60.86 6.06
C TRP A 466 20.93 59.85 5.07
N ASN A 467 21.66 60.36 4.09
CA ASN A 467 22.77 59.62 3.49
C ASN A 467 24.00 60.52 3.48
N THR A 468 24.76 60.45 4.57
CA THR A 468 26.19 60.69 4.50
C THR A 468 26.94 59.45 4.93
N THR A 469 26.88 58.41 4.08
CA THR A 469 28.01 57.50 3.93
C THR A 469 28.39 57.44 2.47
N ASN A 470 29.27 58.38 2.06
CA ASN A 470 29.98 58.29 0.80
C ASN A 470 31.04 57.19 0.93
N TRP A 471 30.63 55.94 0.74
CA TRP A 471 31.53 54.80 0.65
C TRP A 471 32.19 54.82 -0.73
N ASN A 472 33.37 55.45 -0.80
CA ASN A 472 34.28 55.31 -1.93
C ASN A 472 35.39 54.34 -1.54
N ASP A 473 35.40 53.19 -2.22
CA ASP A 473 36.24 52.03 -1.99
C ASP A 473 37.70 52.19 -2.49
N SER A 474 38.27 53.40 -2.47
CA SER A 474 39.56 53.67 -3.12
C SER A 474 40.66 54.30 -2.29
N ASN A 475 40.48 54.68 -1.03
CA ASN A 475 41.61 55.10 -0.18
C ASN A 475 41.37 54.76 1.29
N TRP A 476 41.98 53.66 1.71
CA TRP A 476 42.06 53.22 3.11
C TRP A 476 43.18 53.97 3.84
N GLN A 477 42.82 54.85 4.78
CA GLN A 477 43.61 55.16 5.98
C GLN A 477 42.69 55.37 7.17
#